data_AF-A0A831WWJ9-F1
#
_entry.id   AF-A0A831WWJ9-F1
#
_cell.length_a   1.000
_cell.length_b   1.000
_cell.length_c   1.000
_cell.angle_alpha   90.00
_cell.angle_beta   90.00
_cell.angle_gamma   90.00
#
_symmetry.space_group_name_H-M   'P 1'
#
loop_
_entity.id
_entity.type
_entity.pdbx_description
1 polymer ?
#
loop_
_entity_poly.entity_id
_entity_poly.type
_entity_poly.pdbx_seq_one_letter_code
_entity_poly.pdbx_strand_id
1 'polypeptide(L)'
;MALIALGQSDQTANKAKSSDALERQIDLKNIEFLTTASAFSRTLSAGSIPGGISRVIACGKEQVKHALNLKSLPVRQVLDAIVLADPEYRWQIKDGVVNLFPSSGWPALLNVRVAEFNVDASVSVYVAAGKLFQLPEAKRAIAELHLAHGYNRIQGGSSSAYLKSPVHCKDITLLEALNAIALAHGRAVWAYSEIRCNGRREFTVEFLVL
;
A
#
# COMPACT_ATOMS: atom_id res chain seq x y z
N MET A 1 25.76 33.11 -0.91
CA MET A 1 24.90 32.09 -0.27
C MET A 1 23.68 31.89 -1.15
N ALA A 2 23.58 30.77 -1.85
CA ALA A 2 22.39 30.41 -2.61
C ALA A 2 21.68 29.28 -1.85
N LEU A 3 20.46 29.54 -1.35
CA LEU A 3 19.58 28.49 -0.83
C LEU A 3 18.83 27.87 -2.01
N ILE A 4 19.07 26.58 -2.26
CA ILE A 4 18.31 25.77 -3.20
C ILE A 4 17.05 25.31 -2.46
N ALA A 5 15.89 25.81 -2.89
CA ALA A 5 14.58 25.30 -2.52
C ALA A 5 14.08 24.38 -3.64
N LEU A 6 14.36 23.07 -3.54
CA LEU A 6 13.77 22.05 -4.43
C LEU A 6 13.35 20.85 -3.57
N GLY A 7 12.04 20.71 -3.37
CA GLY A 7 11.47 19.60 -2.59
C GLY A 7 9.97 19.71 -2.33
N GLN A 8 9.37 20.90 -2.47
CA GLN A 8 7.95 21.10 -2.17
C GLN A 8 7.00 20.98 -3.38
N SER A 9 7.47 21.18 -4.63
CA SER A 9 6.61 21.24 -5.81
C SER A 9 5.92 19.92 -6.15
N ASP A 10 6.64 18.79 -6.08
CA ASP A 10 6.11 17.48 -6.50
C ASP A 10 5.12 16.88 -5.49
N GLN A 11 5.25 17.19 -4.20
CA GLN A 11 4.32 16.69 -3.18
C GLN A 11 2.94 17.34 -3.28
N THR A 12 2.88 18.65 -3.55
CA THR A 12 1.61 19.36 -3.76
C THR A 12 0.88 18.92 -5.02
N ALA A 13 1.60 18.69 -6.12
CA ALA A 13 1.01 18.25 -7.38
C ALA A 13 0.41 16.83 -7.27
N ASN A 14 1.12 15.91 -6.60
CA ASN A 14 0.63 14.56 -6.38
C ASN A 14 -0.55 14.51 -5.41
N LYS A 15 -0.55 15.33 -4.36
CA LYS A 15 -1.69 15.44 -3.44
C LYS A 15 -2.94 15.98 -4.14
N ALA A 16 -2.80 16.99 -5.01
CA ALA A 16 -3.90 17.53 -5.80
C ALA A 16 -4.46 16.49 -6.80
N LYS A 17 -3.58 15.76 -7.50
CA LYS A 17 -3.97 14.71 -8.44
C LYS A 17 -4.70 13.55 -7.75
N SER A 18 -4.25 13.14 -6.57
CA SER A 18 -4.95 12.10 -5.80
C SER A 18 -6.29 12.60 -5.26
N SER A 19 -6.39 13.88 -4.87
CA SER A 19 -7.67 14.47 -4.44
C SER A 19 -8.71 14.50 -5.57
N ASP A 20 -8.30 14.83 -6.79
CA ASP A 20 -9.18 14.83 -7.95
C ASP A 20 -9.61 13.40 -8.34
N ALA A 21 -8.68 12.44 -8.26
CA ALA A 21 -8.98 11.03 -8.52
C ALA A 21 -10.01 10.45 -7.52
N LEU A 22 -10.08 10.97 -6.29
CA LEU A 22 -11.03 10.54 -5.28
C LEU A 22 -12.48 10.98 -5.56
N GLU A 23 -12.68 12.01 -6.38
CA GLU A 23 -14.02 12.50 -6.76
C GLU A 23 -14.56 11.80 -8.02
N ARG A 24 -13.75 10.97 -8.67
CA ARG A 24 -14.19 10.15 -9.81
C ARG A 24 -15.25 9.16 -9.34
N GLN A 25 -16.36 9.09 -10.07
CA GLN A 25 -17.37 8.06 -9.85
C GLN A 25 -16.86 6.70 -10.32
N ILE A 26 -17.11 5.67 -9.53
CA ILE A 26 -16.84 4.29 -9.91
C ILE A 26 -18.11 3.46 -9.80
N ASP A 27 -18.21 2.45 -10.66
CA ASP A 27 -19.26 1.43 -10.60
C ASP A 27 -18.59 0.09 -10.29
N LEU A 28 -18.67 -0.32 -9.03
CA LEU A 28 -18.16 -1.60 -8.60
C LEU A 28 -19.28 -2.65 -8.72
N LYS A 29 -19.35 -3.30 -9.88
CA LYS A 29 -20.31 -4.37 -10.13
C LYS A 29 -19.98 -5.60 -9.27
N ASN A 30 -21.02 -6.22 -8.71
CA ASN A 30 -20.97 -7.52 -8.01
C ASN A 30 -19.99 -7.56 -6.81
N ILE A 31 -20.14 -6.63 -5.85
CA ILE A 31 -19.49 -6.73 -4.53
C ILE A 31 -20.40 -7.47 -3.56
N GLU A 32 -20.41 -8.80 -3.65
CA GLU A 32 -20.99 -9.62 -2.59
C GLU A 32 -19.86 -10.25 -1.78
N PHE A 33 -19.88 -9.99 -0.46
CA PHE A 33 -19.01 -10.61 0.54
C PHE A 33 -17.50 -10.37 0.33
N LEU A 34 -17.06 -9.11 0.29
CA LEU A 34 -15.63 -8.76 0.30
C LEU A 34 -15.15 -8.40 1.69
N THR A 35 -13.87 -8.72 1.96
CA THR A 35 -13.18 -8.18 3.13
C THR A 35 -12.84 -6.72 2.90
N THR A 36 -12.64 -5.96 3.97
CA THR A 36 -12.26 -4.53 3.93
C THR A 36 -11.08 -4.26 3.00
N ALA A 37 -10.02 -5.08 3.10
CA ALA A 37 -8.84 -4.99 2.24
C ALA A 37 -9.17 -5.25 0.76
N SER A 38 -10.02 -6.25 0.45
CA SER A 38 -10.42 -6.55 -0.93
C SER A 38 -11.35 -5.50 -1.53
N ALA A 39 -12.29 -4.97 -0.74
CA ALA A 39 -13.16 -3.87 -1.18
C ALA A 39 -12.32 -2.61 -1.47
N PHE A 40 -11.37 -2.30 -0.59
CA PHE A 40 -10.46 -1.18 -0.75
C PHE A 40 -9.57 -1.31 -1.99
N SER A 41 -8.89 -2.45 -2.18
CA SER A 41 -8.03 -2.65 -3.36
C SER A 41 -8.81 -2.54 -4.67
N ARG A 42 -10.00 -3.16 -4.76
CA ARG A 42 -10.86 -3.07 -5.94
C ARG A 42 -11.32 -1.65 -6.23
N THR A 43 -11.64 -0.89 -5.19
CA THR A 43 -12.01 0.53 -5.30
C THR A 43 -10.87 1.34 -5.93
N LEU A 44 -9.64 1.18 -5.43
CA LEU A 44 -8.48 1.87 -5.96
C LEU A 44 -8.13 1.43 -7.38
N SER A 45 -8.23 0.13 -7.68
CA SER A 45 -8.02 -0.39 -9.03
C SER A 45 -9.04 0.16 -10.03
N ALA A 46 -10.32 0.22 -9.67
CA ALA A 46 -11.36 0.83 -10.50
C ALA A 46 -11.10 2.32 -10.75
N GLY A 47 -10.57 3.02 -9.75
CA GLY A 47 -10.14 4.42 -9.87
C GLY A 47 -8.79 4.61 -10.60
N SER A 48 -8.04 3.54 -10.89
CA SER A 48 -6.62 3.63 -11.30
C SER A 48 -5.77 4.48 -10.33
N ILE A 49 -5.99 4.30 -9.03
CA ILE A 49 -5.35 5.07 -7.97
C ILE A 49 -4.26 4.21 -7.33
N PRO A 50 -3.01 4.71 -7.21
CA PRO A 50 -1.97 4.00 -6.47
C PRO A 50 -2.34 3.93 -4.99
N GLY A 51 -2.10 2.76 -4.38
CA GLY A 51 -2.60 2.46 -3.06
C GLY A 51 -1.65 1.68 -2.17
N GLY A 52 -2.01 1.62 -0.90
CA GLY A 52 -1.34 0.79 0.10
C GLY A 52 -2.34 0.18 1.06
N ILE A 53 -2.10 -1.06 1.47
CA ILE A 53 -2.93 -1.77 2.44
C ILE A 53 -2.01 -2.37 3.50
N SER A 54 -2.31 -2.10 4.76
CA SER A 54 -1.67 -2.77 5.89
C SER A 54 -2.71 -3.51 6.71
N ARG A 55 -2.45 -4.79 7.00
CA ARG A 55 -3.31 -5.63 7.83
C ARG A 55 -2.50 -6.40 8.86
N VAL A 56 -3.06 -6.54 10.06
CA VAL A 56 -2.54 -7.41 11.12
C VAL A 56 -3.59 -8.50 11.37
N ILE A 57 -3.23 -9.74 11.11
CA ILE A 57 -4.13 -10.90 11.17
C ILE A 57 -3.81 -11.69 12.43
N ALA A 58 -4.78 -11.78 13.33
CA ALA A 58 -4.70 -12.61 14.53
C ALA A 58 -5.29 -14.00 14.28
N CYS A 59 -4.82 -14.98 15.05
CA CYS A 59 -5.35 -16.35 14.99
C CYS A 59 -6.85 -16.41 15.28
N GLY A 60 -7.56 -17.21 14.47
CA GLY A 60 -9.00 -17.45 14.64
C GLY A 60 -9.91 -16.25 14.31
N LYS A 61 -9.34 -15.09 13.92
CA LYS A 61 -10.12 -13.98 13.37
C LYS A 61 -10.30 -14.20 11.88
N GLU A 62 -11.48 -14.68 11.50
CA GLU A 62 -11.91 -14.56 10.11
C GLU A 62 -12.04 -13.09 9.72
N GLN A 63 -11.60 -12.75 8.51
CA GLN A 63 -11.83 -11.41 8.00
C GLN A 63 -13.32 -11.24 7.74
N VAL A 64 -13.91 -10.22 8.38
CA VAL A 64 -15.31 -9.89 8.20
C VAL A 64 -15.55 -9.57 6.72
N LYS A 65 -16.55 -10.22 6.15
CA LYS A 65 -17.00 -9.96 4.79
C LYS A 65 -18.21 -9.06 4.85
N HIS A 66 -18.19 -7.99 4.07
CA HIS A 66 -19.27 -7.01 4.02
C HIS A 66 -20.00 -7.13 2.68
N ALA A 67 -21.32 -7.03 2.73
CA ALA A 67 -22.14 -6.77 1.56
C ALA A 67 -22.24 -5.25 1.40
N LEU A 68 -21.61 -4.70 0.36
CA LEU A 68 -21.58 -3.27 0.11
C LEU A 68 -22.24 -2.98 -1.24
N ASN A 69 -23.33 -2.22 -1.23
CA ASN A 69 -23.98 -1.77 -2.47
C ASN A 69 -23.40 -0.41 -2.88
N LEU A 70 -22.33 -0.44 -3.69
CA LEU A 70 -21.53 0.72 -4.03
C LEU A 70 -21.65 1.02 -5.53
N LYS A 71 -22.79 1.60 -5.93
CA LYS A 71 -23.07 1.95 -7.33
C LYS A 71 -22.94 3.45 -7.55
N SER A 72 -22.14 3.84 -8.54
CA SER A 72 -22.01 5.21 -9.03
C SER A 72 -21.66 6.24 -7.95
N LEU A 73 -20.88 5.83 -6.94
CA LEU A 73 -20.41 6.71 -5.88
C LEU A 73 -19.01 7.25 -6.23
N PRO A 74 -18.66 8.48 -5.80
CA PRO A 74 -17.28 8.94 -5.80
C PRO A 74 -16.38 7.97 -5.02
N VAL A 75 -15.15 7.75 -5.48
CA VAL A 75 -14.18 6.87 -4.80
C VAL A 75 -14.10 7.20 -3.31
N ARG A 76 -14.02 8.49 -2.93
CA ARG A 76 -13.99 8.92 -1.53
C ARG A 76 -15.15 8.33 -0.71
N GLN A 77 -16.38 8.47 -1.20
CA GLN A 77 -17.56 7.97 -0.49
C GLN A 77 -17.56 6.44 -0.38
N VAL A 78 -17.02 5.75 -1.39
CA VAL A 78 -16.82 4.30 -1.32
C VAL A 78 -15.82 3.92 -0.24
N LEU A 79 -14.67 4.60 -0.18
CA LEU A 79 -13.65 4.37 0.85
C LEU A 79 -14.20 4.66 2.26
N ASP A 80 -14.98 5.74 2.41
CA ASP A 80 -15.64 6.08 3.66
C ASP A 80 -16.65 5.02 4.09
N ALA A 81 -17.47 4.51 3.16
CA ALA A 81 -18.40 3.42 3.43
C ALA A 81 -17.69 2.11 3.83
N ILE A 82 -16.53 1.82 3.24
CA ILE A 82 -15.71 0.65 3.59
C ILE A 82 -15.24 0.72 5.05
N VAL A 83 -14.66 1.84 5.48
CA VAL A 83 -14.17 1.98 6.87
C VAL A 83 -15.29 2.21 7.88
N LEU A 84 -16.46 2.71 7.44
CA LEU A 84 -17.67 2.74 8.27
C LEU A 84 -18.17 1.33 8.57
N ALA A 85 -18.08 0.41 7.61
CA ALA A 85 -18.45 -0.98 7.79
C ALA A 85 -17.45 -1.78 8.65
N ASP A 86 -16.18 -1.36 8.66
CA ASP A 86 -15.11 -1.98 9.46
C ASP A 86 -14.24 -0.91 10.17
N PRO A 87 -14.66 -0.48 11.37
CA PRO A 87 -13.98 0.58 12.12
C PRO A 87 -12.62 0.14 12.72
N GLU A 88 -12.23 -1.14 12.59
CA GLU A 88 -10.87 -1.58 12.91
C GLU A 88 -9.84 -0.97 11.92
N TYR A 89 -10.30 -0.35 10.82
CA TYR A 89 -9.46 0.30 9.83
C TYR A 89 -9.76 1.80 9.65
N ARG A 90 -8.77 2.50 9.11
CA ARG A 90 -8.86 3.87 8.63
C ARG A 90 -8.16 3.98 7.29
N TRP A 91 -8.54 4.98 6.51
CA TRP A 91 -7.81 5.32 5.30
C TRP A 91 -7.31 6.77 5.34
N GLN A 92 -6.18 7.02 4.69
CA GLN A 92 -5.65 8.38 4.53
C GLN A 92 -4.83 8.50 3.24
N ILE A 93 -4.69 9.73 2.72
CA ILE A 93 -3.68 10.03 1.70
C ILE A 93 -2.37 10.35 2.39
N LYS A 94 -1.32 9.59 2.07
CA LYS A 94 0.06 9.86 2.49
C LYS A 94 0.98 9.70 1.27
N ASP A 95 1.85 10.68 1.03
CA ASP A 95 2.82 10.68 -0.09
C ASP A 95 2.18 10.49 -1.47
N GLY A 96 0.98 11.07 -1.67
CA GLY A 96 0.22 10.92 -2.91
C GLY A 96 -0.47 9.55 -3.08
N VAL A 97 -0.32 8.63 -2.13
CA VAL A 97 -0.90 7.29 -2.16
C VAL A 97 -2.08 7.20 -1.18
N VAL A 98 -3.16 6.54 -1.61
CA VAL A 98 -4.32 6.29 -0.74
C VAL A 98 -4.08 4.99 0.03
N ASN A 99 -3.99 5.09 1.36
CA ASN A 99 -3.61 3.97 2.19
C ASN A 99 -4.71 3.54 3.16
N LEU A 100 -4.92 2.23 3.30
CA LEU A 100 -5.74 1.59 4.33
C LEU A 100 -4.83 0.97 5.40
N PHE A 101 -5.12 1.20 6.67
CA PHE A 101 -4.33 0.68 7.78
C PHE A 101 -5.18 0.50 9.03
N PRO A 102 -4.72 -0.32 10.00
CA PRO A 102 -5.46 -0.52 11.24
C PRO A 102 -5.63 0.79 12.01
N SER A 103 -6.78 0.98 12.66
CA SER A 103 -7.06 2.08 13.59
C SER A 103 -6.04 2.15 14.73
N SER A 104 -5.40 1.03 15.08
CA SER A 104 -4.31 0.95 16.07
C SER A 104 -2.97 1.52 15.58
N GLY A 105 -2.89 1.94 14.31
CA GLY A 105 -1.68 2.49 13.69
C GLY A 105 -0.93 1.49 12.81
N TRP A 106 0.18 1.98 12.25
CA TRP A 106 1.04 1.22 11.34
C TRP A 106 1.83 0.12 12.05
N PRO A 107 1.97 -1.08 11.46
CA PRO A 107 2.92 -2.08 11.92
C PRO A 107 4.34 -1.52 12.04
N ALA A 108 5.04 -1.90 13.11
CA ALA A 108 6.35 -1.34 13.45
C ALA A 108 7.37 -1.45 12.32
N LEU A 109 7.35 -2.56 11.56
CA LEU A 109 8.24 -2.76 10.42
C LEU A 109 8.08 -1.66 9.37
N LEU A 110 6.85 -1.19 9.10
CA LEU A 110 6.61 -0.15 8.09
C LEU A 110 7.14 1.24 8.51
N ASN A 111 7.41 1.46 9.80
CA ASN A 111 7.97 2.72 10.31
C ASN A 111 9.51 2.74 10.31
N VAL A 112 10.17 1.64 9.91
CA VAL A 112 11.63 1.56 9.86
C VAL A 112 12.16 2.54 8.83
N ARG A 113 13.08 3.41 9.25
CA ARG A 113 13.80 4.32 8.36
C ARG A 113 14.89 3.57 7.60
N VAL A 114 14.96 3.85 6.31
CA VAL A 114 16.01 3.40 5.40
C VAL A 114 16.81 4.61 4.93
N ALA A 115 18.13 4.48 4.92
CA ALA A 115 19.00 5.61 4.56
C ALA A 115 18.85 5.98 3.08
N GLU A 116 18.80 4.98 2.21
CA GLU A 116 18.72 5.18 0.77
C GLU A 116 18.07 3.96 0.08
N PHE A 117 17.23 4.24 -0.93
CA PHE A 117 16.63 3.22 -1.79
C PHE A 117 16.54 3.74 -3.22
N ASN A 118 17.11 2.98 -4.16
CA ASN A 118 17.15 3.33 -5.58
C ASN A 118 16.79 2.12 -6.44
N VAL A 119 15.83 2.29 -7.35
CA VAL A 119 15.51 1.31 -8.39
C VAL A 119 15.15 1.99 -9.71
N ASP A 120 15.61 1.41 -10.81
CA ASP A 120 15.31 1.91 -12.16
C ASP A 120 13.89 1.59 -12.61
N ALA A 121 13.41 2.33 -13.60
CA ALA A 121 12.09 2.12 -14.21
C ALA A 121 11.93 0.72 -14.85
N SER A 122 13.04 0.07 -15.24
CA SER A 122 13.02 -1.27 -15.85
C SER A 122 12.75 -2.41 -14.85
N VAL A 123 12.59 -2.09 -13.56
CA VAL A 123 12.36 -3.07 -12.49
C VAL A 123 10.85 -3.27 -12.29
N SER A 124 10.42 -4.51 -12.02
CA SER A 124 9.04 -4.78 -11.63
C SER A 124 8.78 -4.38 -10.17
N VAL A 125 7.54 -4.05 -9.83
CA VAL A 125 7.14 -3.72 -8.45
C VAL A 125 7.51 -4.83 -7.46
N TYR A 126 7.46 -6.10 -7.88
CA TYR A 126 7.87 -7.24 -7.06
C TYR A 126 9.36 -7.27 -6.79
N VAL A 127 10.19 -7.00 -7.80
CA VAL A 127 11.65 -6.95 -7.65
C VAL A 127 12.05 -5.72 -6.83
N ALA A 128 11.38 -4.57 -7.03
CA ALA A 128 11.60 -3.37 -6.24
C ALA A 128 11.28 -3.61 -4.76
N ALA A 129 10.14 -4.22 -4.45
CA ALA A 129 9.77 -4.59 -3.09
C ALA A 129 10.77 -5.60 -2.49
N GLY A 130 11.15 -6.63 -3.27
CA GLY A 130 12.17 -7.59 -2.86
C GLY A 130 13.47 -6.89 -2.46
N LYS A 131 13.99 -5.99 -3.31
CA LYS A 131 15.20 -5.19 -3.02
C LYS A 131 15.03 -4.33 -1.76
N LEU A 132 13.88 -3.69 -1.57
CA LEU A 132 13.59 -2.85 -0.40
C LEU A 132 13.74 -3.64 0.91
N PHE A 133 13.18 -4.84 0.98
CA PHE A 133 13.30 -5.71 2.17
C PHE A 133 14.64 -6.44 2.27
N GLN A 134 15.53 -6.30 1.27
CA GLN A 134 16.91 -6.76 1.36
C GLN A 134 17.87 -5.73 1.96
N LEU A 135 17.43 -4.49 2.18
CA LEU A 135 18.23 -3.44 2.81
C LEU A 135 18.65 -3.83 4.25
N PRO A 136 19.86 -3.45 4.70
CA PRO A 136 20.35 -3.78 6.04
C PRO A 136 19.40 -3.36 7.17
N GLU A 137 18.81 -2.18 7.07
CA GLU A 137 17.90 -1.62 8.07
C GLU A 137 16.61 -2.43 8.16
N ALA A 138 16.04 -2.81 7.01
CA ALA A 138 14.86 -3.66 6.94
C ALA A 138 15.16 -5.05 7.52
N LYS A 139 16.26 -5.68 7.13
CA LYS A 139 16.69 -6.99 7.66
C LYS A 139 16.87 -6.98 9.17
N ARG A 140 17.57 -5.96 9.69
CA ARG A 140 17.78 -5.78 11.13
C ARG A 140 16.45 -5.64 11.86
N ALA A 141 15.56 -4.78 11.37
CA ALA A 141 14.26 -4.58 12.01
C ALA A 141 13.38 -5.85 11.95
N ILE A 142 13.42 -6.61 10.87
CA ILE A 142 12.74 -7.92 10.78
C ILE A 142 13.23 -8.87 11.88
N ALA A 143 14.55 -8.93 12.09
CA ALA A 143 15.15 -9.76 13.14
C ALA A 143 14.77 -9.26 14.56
N GLU A 144 14.85 -7.95 14.81
CA GLU A 144 14.50 -7.32 16.09
C GLU A 144 13.01 -7.48 16.44
N LEU A 145 12.14 -7.45 15.43
CA LEU A 145 10.70 -7.68 15.60
C LEU A 145 10.33 -9.16 15.63
N HIS A 146 11.31 -10.07 15.51
CA HIS A 146 11.13 -11.53 15.44
C HIS A 146 10.11 -11.93 14.36
N LEU A 147 10.19 -11.27 13.21
CA LEU A 147 9.34 -11.55 12.06
C LEU A 147 10.02 -12.56 11.13
N ALA A 148 9.27 -13.58 10.70
CA ALA A 148 9.65 -14.45 9.60
C ALA A 148 9.03 -13.97 8.28
N HIS A 149 9.68 -14.25 7.16
CA HIS A 149 9.04 -14.05 5.86
C HIS A 149 8.00 -15.14 5.66
N GLY A 150 6.74 -14.74 5.47
CA GLY A 150 5.68 -15.64 5.06
C GLY A 150 5.85 -16.10 3.61
N TYR A 151 5.07 -17.10 3.22
CA TYR A 151 5.08 -17.62 1.85
C TYR A 151 4.49 -16.60 0.87
N ASN A 152 5.33 -15.90 0.12
CA ASN A 152 4.88 -15.06 -0.99
C ASN A 152 4.53 -15.95 -2.19
N ARG A 153 3.24 -16.00 -2.57
CA ARG A 153 2.86 -16.52 -3.89
C ARG A 153 3.24 -15.48 -4.93
N ILE A 154 4.42 -15.62 -5.54
CA ILE A 154 4.75 -14.85 -6.75
C ILE A 154 3.78 -15.31 -7.85
N GLN A 155 2.70 -14.56 -8.08
CA GLN A 155 1.93 -14.72 -9.31
C GLN A 155 2.79 -14.21 -10.47
N GLY A 156 2.91 -15.03 -11.51
CA GLY A 156 3.86 -14.86 -12.62
C GLY A 156 3.88 -13.46 -13.24
N GLY A 157 5.06 -13.08 -13.74
CA GLY A 157 5.36 -11.73 -14.22
C GLY A 157 4.46 -11.29 -15.38
N SER A 158 3.48 -10.45 -15.07
CA SER A 158 2.78 -9.66 -16.08
C SER A 158 3.67 -8.48 -16.49
N SER A 159 3.77 -8.19 -17.80
CA SER A 159 4.43 -6.99 -18.33
C SER A 159 3.81 -5.69 -17.82
N SER A 160 2.62 -5.76 -17.22
CA SER A 160 1.99 -4.63 -16.56
C SER A 160 2.64 -4.25 -15.22
N ALA A 161 3.51 -5.07 -14.65
CA ALA A 161 4.06 -4.89 -13.30
C ALA A 161 5.32 -4.00 -13.22
N TYR A 162 5.75 -3.40 -14.32
CA TYR A 162 6.98 -2.58 -14.38
C TYR A 162 6.72 -1.14 -13.95
N LEU A 163 7.73 -0.53 -13.33
CA LEU A 163 7.70 0.89 -12.98
C LEU A 163 7.65 1.76 -14.23
N LYS A 164 6.97 2.90 -14.15
CA LYS A 164 6.93 3.90 -15.24
C LYS A 164 7.98 4.98 -15.09
N SER A 165 8.53 5.12 -13.88
CA SER A 165 9.59 6.05 -13.52
C SER A 165 10.53 5.37 -12.52
N PRO A 166 11.80 5.79 -12.44
CA PRO A 166 12.69 5.31 -11.38
C PRO A 166 12.18 5.78 -10.01
N VAL A 167 12.58 5.07 -8.96
CA VAL A 167 12.35 5.44 -7.57
C VAL A 167 13.68 5.75 -6.93
N HIS A 168 13.81 6.97 -6.43
CA HIS A 168 14.97 7.45 -5.68
C HIS A 168 14.50 8.04 -4.37
N CYS A 169 14.92 7.47 -3.26
CA CYS A 169 14.49 7.91 -1.93
C CYS A 169 15.66 7.93 -0.96
N LYS A 170 15.65 8.90 -0.05
CA LYS A 170 16.65 9.06 1.00
C LYS A 170 15.99 9.44 2.31
N ASP A 171 16.43 8.81 3.40
CA ASP A 171 15.93 9.02 4.77
C ASP A 171 14.39 8.99 4.86
N ILE A 172 13.82 7.90 4.38
CA ILE A 172 12.38 7.65 4.43
C ILE A 172 12.05 6.35 5.15
N THR A 173 10.80 6.16 5.52
CA THR A 173 10.29 4.91 6.09
C THR A 173 10.05 3.84 5.01
N LEU A 174 9.98 2.56 5.42
CA LEU A 174 9.56 1.49 4.52
C LEU A 174 8.15 1.73 3.94
N LEU A 175 7.24 2.32 4.71
CA LEU A 175 5.93 2.76 4.23
C LEU A 175 6.05 3.75 3.06
N GLU A 176 6.85 4.79 3.23
CA GLU A 176 7.09 5.82 2.20
C GLU A 176 7.77 5.21 0.96
N ALA A 177 8.65 4.22 1.14
CA ALA A 177 9.31 3.55 0.03
C ALA A 177 8.33 2.69 -0.78
N LEU A 178 7.43 1.97 -0.10
CA LEU A 178 6.35 1.23 -0.76
C LEU A 178 5.37 2.17 -1.48
N ASN A 179 5.04 3.31 -0.88
CA ASN A 179 4.25 4.36 -1.54
C ASN A 179 4.94 4.88 -2.79
N ALA A 180 6.25 5.14 -2.73
CA ALA A 180 7.02 5.61 -3.87
C ALA A 180 7.03 4.57 -5.02
N ILE A 181 7.17 3.27 -4.70
CA ILE A 181 7.05 2.19 -5.69
C ILE A 181 5.65 2.16 -6.34
N ALA A 182 4.59 2.27 -5.53
CA ALA A 182 3.21 2.27 -6.02
C ALA A 182 2.93 3.45 -6.95
N LEU A 183 3.43 4.63 -6.57
CA LEU A 183 3.28 5.88 -7.30
C LEU A 183 4.09 5.86 -8.60
N ALA A 184 5.32 5.35 -8.58
CA ALA A 184 6.16 5.18 -9.77
C ALA A 184 5.57 4.19 -10.79
N HIS A 185 4.79 3.21 -10.33
CA HIS A 185 3.97 2.38 -11.21
C HIS A 185 2.70 3.11 -11.69
N GLY A 186 2.13 3.97 -10.85
CA GLY A 186 1.03 4.89 -11.14
C GLY A 186 -0.37 4.32 -10.92
N ARG A 187 -0.50 3.02 -10.68
CA ARG A 187 -1.80 2.36 -10.35
C ARG A 187 -1.67 1.13 -9.45
N ALA A 188 -0.47 0.86 -8.93
CA ALA A 188 -0.24 -0.35 -8.15
C ALA A 188 -0.79 -0.17 -6.74
N VAL A 189 -1.26 -1.25 -6.13
CA VAL A 189 -1.61 -1.27 -4.71
C VAL A 189 -0.70 -2.26 -4.01
N TRP A 190 0.16 -1.80 -3.10
CA TRP A 190 0.92 -2.72 -2.26
C TRP A 190 0.05 -3.21 -1.11
N ALA A 191 0.27 -4.44 -0.64
CA ALA A 191 -0.39 -4.98 0.53
C ALA A 191 0.63 -5.65 1.46
N TYR A 192 0.73 -5.11 2.67
CA TYR A 192 1.49 -5.65 3.79
C TYR A 192 0.56 -6.45 4.71
N SER A 193 0.95 -7.68 5.04
CA SER A 193 0.26 -8.48 6.05
C SER A 193 1.23 -8.86 7.15
N GLU A 194 0.85 -8.70 8.41
CA GLU A 194 1.53 -9.33 9.55
C GLU A 194 0.59 -10.36 10.18
N ILE A 195 0.96 -11.63 10.18
CA ILE A 195 0.22 -12.70 10.83
C ILE A 195 0.82 -12.91 12.21
N ARG A 196 0.00 -12.86 13.26
CA ARG A 196 0.38 -13.10 14.66
C ARG A 196 -0.41 -14.28 15.20
N CYS A 197 0.22 -15.45 15.22
CA CYS A 197 -0.45 -16.72 15.45
C CYS A 197 0.43 -17.70 16.23
N ASN A 198 -0.05 -18.22 17.36
CA ASN A 198 0.61 -19.28 18.13
C ASN A 198 2.11 -19.01 18.39
N GLY A 199 2.44 -17.77 18.75
CA GLY A 199 3.82 -17.32 18.96
C GLY A 199 4.64 -17.10 17.68
N ARG A 200 4.13 -17.48 16.51
CA ARG A 200 4.73 -17.14 15.20
C ARG A 200 4.28 -15.76 14.76
N ARG A 201 5.23 -15.00 14.25
CA ARG A 201 4.98 -13.71 13.61
C ARG A 201 5.58 -13.76 12.22
N GLU A 202 4.72 -13.70 11.21
CA GLU A 202 5.12 -13.74 9.81
C GLU A 202 4.67 -12.46 9.14
N PHE A 203 5.42 -12.00 8.15
CA PHE A 203 4.96 -10.93 7.29
C PHE A 203 5.08 -11.27 5.81
N THR A 204 4.18 -10.69 5.01
CA THR A 204 4.22 -10.76 3.55
C THR A 204 4.02 -9.38 2.97
N VAL A 205 4.62 -9.16 1.80
CA VAL A 205 4.37 -7.97 0.97
C VAL A 205 4.09 -8.43 -0.43
N GLU A 206 2.94 -8.03 -0.95
CA GLU A 206 2.50 -8.28 -2.32
C GLU A 206 2.15 -6.98 -3.02
N PHE A 207 2.11 -7.02 -4.34
CA PHE A 207 1.64 -5.93 -5.17
C PHE A 207 0.46 -6.42 -6.01
N LEU A 208 -0.64 -5.68 -5.96
CA LEU A 208 -1.82 -5.89 -6.78
C LEU A 208 -1.73 -4.95 -7.97
N VAL A 209 -1.54 -5.54 -9.14
CA VAL A 209 -1.55 -4.85 -10.43
C VAL A 209 -2.73 -5.40 -11.21
N LEU A 210 -3.86 -4.69 -11.14
CA LEU A 210 -5.13 -5.03 -11.77
C LEU A 210 -5.40 -4.12 -12.98
#